data_AF-A0A090QQG9-F1
#
_entry.id   AF-A0A090QQG9-F1
#
_cell.length_a   1.000
_cell.length_b   1.000
_cell.length_c   1.000
_cell.angle_alpha   90.00
_cell.angle_beta   90.00
_cell.angle_gamma   90.00
#
_symmetry.space_group_name_H-M   'P 1'
#
loop_
_entity.id
_entity.type
_entity.pdbx_description
1 polymer ?
#
loop_
_entity_poly.entity_id
_entity_poly.type
_entity_poly.pdbx_seq_one_letter_code
_entity_poly.pdbx_strand_id
1 'polypeptide(L)' 'MTEKSEKYYQAVMEHKQISRRGLFRGLLSGAKKTQQQAVVEPFTRLVARPPTAVDETLLSRLCDGCGECEKRVRSM' A
#
# COMPACT_ATOMS: atom_id res chain seq x y z
N MET A 1 -35.65 5.18 6.42
CA MET A 1 -34.90 5.26 5.14
C MET A 1 -35.92 5.63 4.08
N THR A 2 -35.86 6.82 3.48
CA THR A 2 -36.77 7.20 2.39
C THR A 2 -36.43 6.38 1.16
N GLU A 3 -37.37 5.53 0.73
CA GLU A 3 -37.21 4.74 -0.49
C GLU A 3 -37.18 5.69 -1.70
N LYS A 4 -36.14 5.57 -2.52
CA LYS A 4 -36.00 6.40 -3.72
C LYS A 4 -36.90 5.82 -4.81
N SER A 5 -37.76 6.67 -5.36
CA SER A 5 -38.68 6.31 -6.42
C SER A 5 -37.95 6.08 -7.75
N GLU A 6 -38.57 5.32 -8.65
CA GLU A 6 -38.04 5.08 -10.00
C GLU A 6 -37.78 6.40 -10.76
N LYS A 7 -38.70 7.36 -10.65
CA LYS A 7 -38.58 8.69 -11.25
C LYS A 7 -37.34 9.45 -10.77
N TYR A 8 -36.95 9.26 -9.51
CA TYR A 8 -35.73 9.86 -8.98
C TYR A 8 -34.49 9.31 -9.68
N TYR A 9 -34.43 7.98 -9.87
CA TYR A 9 -33.30 7.36 -10.57
C TYR A 9 -33.26 7.75 -12.05
N GLN A 10 -34.41 7.85 -12.70
CA GLN A 10 -34.49 8.26 -14.10
C GLN A 10 -33.93 9.68 -14.31
N ALA A 11 -34.35 10.65 -13.49
CA ALA A 11 -33.81 12.01 -13.55
C ALA A 11 -32.30 12.05 -13.28
N VAL A 12 -31.81 11.24 -12.34
CA VAL A 12 -30.36 11.14 -12.09
C VAL A 12 -29.63 10.62 -13.32
N MET A 13 -30.14 9.60 -14.01
CA MET A 13 -29.49 9.06 -15.21
C MET A 13 -29.53 10.04 -16.39
N GLU A 14 -30.61 10.80 -16.55
CA GLU A 14 -30.75 11.81 -17.59
C GLU A 14 -29.79 12.99 -17.40
N HIS A 15 -29.51 13.40 -16.16
CA HIS A 15 -28.65 14.55 -15.85
C HIS A 15 -27.21 14.22 -15.49
N LYS A 16 -26.87 12.94 -15.24
CA LYS A 16 -25.52 12.54 -14.83
C LYS A 16 -24.63 12.33 -16.05
N GLN A 17 -23.96 13.40 -16.47
CA GLN A 17 -22.94 13.32 -17.52
C GLN A 17 -21.61 12.80 -16.95
N ILE A 18 -21.22 11.59 -17.34
CA ILE A 18 -19.93 10.99 -16.95
C ILE A 18 -18.92 11.25 -18.06
N SER A 19 -17.85 11.99 -17.76
CA SER A 19 -16.79 12.20 -18.75
C SER A 19 -15.96 10.93 -18.94
N ARG A 20 -15.50 10.68 -20.18
CA ARG A 20 -14.57 9.56 -20.48
C ARG A 20 -13.35 9.61 -19.56
N ARG A 21 -12.76 10.80 -19.37
CA ARG A 21 -11.62 11.00 -18.46
C ARG A 21 -11.96 10.68 -17.00
N GLY A 22 -13.15 11.05 -16.54
CA GLY A 22 -13.64 10.74 -15.19
C GLY A 22 -13.83 9.23 -14.98
N LEU A 23 -14.39 8.54 -15.98
CA LEU A 23 -14.53 7.08 -15.96
C LEU A 23 -13.17 6.38 -15.90
N PHE A 24 -12.22 6.76 -16.77
CA PHE A 24 -10.86 6.21 -16.74
C PHE A 24 -10.14 6.48 -15.42
N ARG A 25 -10.26 7.70 -14.86
CA ARG A 25 -9.70 8.01 -13.54
C ARG A 25 -10.32 7.16 -12.44
N GLY A 26 -11.62 6.87 -12.48
CA GLY A 26 -12.29 6.01 -11.50
C GLY A 26 -11.74 4.58 -11.49
N LEU A 27 -11.61 3.98 -12.68
CA LEU A 27 -11.04 2.63 -12.85
C LEU A 27 -9.56 2.57 -12.44
N LEU A 28 -8.75 3.53 -12.88
CA LEU A 28 -7.32 3.60 -12.55
C LEU A 28 -7.07 3.90 -11.06
N SER A 29 -7.93 4.70 -10.43
CA SER A 29 -7.80 5.01 -8.99
C SER A 29 -8.14 3.82 -8.10
N GLY A 30 -9.03 2.92 -8.55
CA GLY A 30 -9.30 1.66 -7.87
C GLY A 30 -8.05 0.77 -7.80
N ALA A 31 -7.32 0.65 -8.91
CA ALA A 31 -6.06 -0.10 -8.97
C ALA A 31 -4.97 0.50 -8.08
N LYS A 32 -4.90 1.83 -7.97
CA LYS A 32 -3.95 2.51 -7.07
C LYS A 32 -4.21 2.21 -5.59
N LYS A 33 -5.48 2.10 -5.18
CA LYS A 33 -5.84 1.76 -3.79
C LYS A 33 -5.38 0.37 -3.39
N THR A 34 -5.51 -0.62 -4.29
CA THR A 34 -4.99 -1.98 -4.05
C THR A 34 -3.46 -2.01 -4.02
N GLN A 35 -2.78 -1.24 -4.87
CA GLN A 35 -1.32 -1.12 -4.88
C GLN A 35 -0.78 -0.44 -3.61
N GLN A 36 -1.50 0.54 -3.06
CA GLN A 36 -1.14 1.23 -1.81
C GLN A 36 -1.24 0.31 -0.60
N GLN A 37 -2.15 -0.68 -0.64
CA GLN A 37 -2.27 -1.70 0.40
C GLN A 37 -1.18 -2.78 0.30
N ALA A 38 -0.53 -2.91 -0.87
CA ALA A 38 0.63 -3.75 -1.10
C ALA A 38 1.97 -3.02 -0.85
N VAL A 39 1.93 -1.73 -0.46
CA VAL A 39 3.09 -1.09 0.16
C VAL A 39 3.23 -1.73 1.53
N VAL A 40 4.01 -2.81 1.53
CA VAL A 40 4.67 -3.42 2.68
C VAL A 40 4.93 -2.32 3.71
N GLU A 41 4.29 -2.43 4.87
CA GLU A 41 4.61 -1.66 6.06
C GLU A 41 6.13 -1.42 6.06
N PRO A 42 6.61 -0.17 5.98
CA PRO A 42 8.04 0.06 5.96
C PRO A 42 8.57 -0.50 7.27
N PHE A 43 9.24 -1.65 7.20
CA PHE A 43 9.87 -2.27 8.35
C PHE A 43 10.90 -1.28 8.88
N THR A 44 10.49 -0.50 9.87
CA THR A 44 11.33 0.48 10.53
C THR A 44 12.24 -0.29 11.46
N ARG A 45 13.50 -0.46 11.03
CA ARG A 45 14.49 -1.13 11.88
C ARG A 45 14.66 -0.31 13.16
N LEU A 46 14.55 -0.99 14.29
CA LEU A 46 14.83 -0.40 15.61
C LEU A 46 16.32 -0.07 15.80
N VAL A 47 17.19 -0.72 15.01
CA VAL A 47 18.64 -0.65 15.14
C VAL A 47 19.28 -0.48 13.76
N ALA A 48 20.26 0.43 13.66
CA ALA A 48 21.03 0.64 12.44
C ALA A 48 21.76 -0.64 12.03
N ARG A 49 22.00 -0.85 10.73
CA ARG A 49 22.75 -2.03 10.29
C ARG A 49 24.24 -1.87 10.60
N PRO A 50 24.94 -2.96 11.01
CA PRO A 50 26.38 -2.92 11.12
C PRO A 50 27.00 -2.75 9.72
N PRO A 51 28.14 -2.05 9.59
CA PRO A 51 28.74 -1.72 8.29
C PRO A 51 29.19 -2.96 7.50
N THR A 52 29.33 -4.10 8.17
CA THR A 52 29.71 -5.39 7.58
C THR A 52 28.50 -6.23 7.12
N ALA A 53 27.27 -5.74 7.28
CA ALA A 53 26.07 -6.48 6.88
C ALA A 53 25.90 -6.54 5.36
N VAL A 54 25.49 -7.71 4.87
CA VAL A 54 25.09 -7.92 3.48
C VAL A 54 23.79 -7.16 3.11
N ASP A 55 23.46 -7.13 1.83
CA ASP A 55 22.21 -6.54 1.33
C ASP A 55 20.96 -7.11 2.03
N GLU A 56 19.89 -6.33 2.15
CA GLU A 56 18.67 -6.74 2.85
C GLU A 56 17.95 -7.92 2.21
N THR A 57 17.97 -7.99 0.89
CA THR A 57 17.34 -9.10 0.18
C THR A 57 18.03 -10.43 0.48
N LEU A 58 19.35 -10.39 0.69
CA LEU A 58 20.13 -11.57 1.08
C LEU A 58 20.00 -11.85 2.57
N LEU A 59 20.06 -10.83 3.43
CA LEU A 59 19.93 -11.01 4.86
C LEU A 59 18.57 -11.64 5.22
N SER A 60 17.47 -11.16 4.64
CA SER A 60 16.13 -11.69 4.89
C SER A 60 15.99 -13.17 4.50
N ARG A 61 16.71 -13.63 3.49
CA ARG A 61 16.71 -15.03 3.04
C ARG A 61 17.60 -15.94 3.87
N LEU A 62 18.70 -15.40 4.39
CA LEU A 62 19.74 -16.14 5.11
C LEU A 62 19.62 -16.06 6.64
N CYS A 63 18.78 -15.16 7.15
CA CYS A 63 18.62 -14.93 8.58
C CYS A 63 18.05 -16.18 9.27
N ASP A 64 18.79 -16.66 10.27
CA ASP A 64 18.44 -17.76 11.15
C ASP A 64 17.93 -17.29 12.53
N GLY A 65 17.88 -15.98 12.76
CA GLY A 65 17.45 -15.40 14.03
C GLY A 65 18.51 -15.39 15.13
N CYS A 66 19.80 -15.56 14.81
CA CYS A 66 20.88 -15.59 15.80
C CYS A 66 21.07 -14.30 16.64
N GLY A 67 20.51 -13.17 16.20
CA GLY A 67 20.56 -11.89 16.93
C GLY A 67 21.95 -11.25 17.01
N GLU A 68 22.94 -11.74 16.25
CA GLU A 68 24.32 -11.25 16.33
C GLU A 68 24.50 -9.85 15.73
N CYS A 69 23.64 -9.50 14.76
CA CYS A 69 23.57 -8.16 14.18
C CYS A 69 23.23 -7.10 15.23
N GLU A 70 22.36 -7.39 16.20
CA GLU A 70 22.01 -6.46 17.28
C GLU A 70 23.18 -6.25 18.25
N LYS A 71 23.91 -7.32 18.58
CA LYS A 71 25.08 -7.25 19.47
C LYS A 71 26.19 -6.40 18.86
N ARG A 72 26.51 -6.61 17.57
CA ARG A 72 27.58 -5.87 16.87
C ARG A 72 27.26 -4.39 16.70
N VAL A 73 25.98 -4.02 16.59
CA VAL A 73 25.59 -2.61 16.49
C VAL A 73 25.71 -1.88 17.83
N ARG A 74 25.44 -2.56 18.95
CA ARG A 74 25.57 -1.93 20.28
C ARG A 74 27.02 -1.83 20.78
N SER A 75 27.95 -2.53 20.14
CA SER A 75 29.38 -2.55 20.50
C SER A 75 30.26 -1.57 19.70
N MET A 76 29.68 -0.82 18.76
CA MET A 76 30.33 0.27 18.02
C MET A 76 29.86 1.62 18.55
#